data_AF-A0A8D8IU51-F1
#
_entry.id   AF-A0A8D8IU51-F1
#
_cell.length_a   1.000
_cell.length_b   1.000
_cell.length_c   1.000
_cell.angle_alpha   90.00
_cell.angle_beta   90.00
_cell.angle_gamma   90.00
#
_symmetry.space_group_name_H-M   'P 1'
#
loop_
_entity.id
_entity.type
_entity.pdbx_description
1 polymer ?
#
loop_
_entity_poly.entity_id
_entity_poly.type
_entity_poly.pdbx_seq_one_letter_code
_entity_poly.pdbx_strand_id
1 'polypeptide(L)'
;MSRDPALLVSNFMDILGFLSISWRHLLGRPTITLTATHWLIDNNKVPLAMIQTMKKLKSGYINGTRVILGNLGDFINTSAITDLSFLGSQEDGYPDKLNPQVQSYLEEHL
;
A
#
# COMPACT_ATOMS: atom_id res chain seq x y z
N MET A 1 -12.40 -6.48 10.43
CA MET A 1 -11.42 -7.15 9.55
C MET A 1 -11.32 -8.60 10.00
N SER A 2 -11.55 -9.56 9.11
CA SER A 2 -11.51 -10.99 9.43
C SER A 2 -10.11 -11.41 9.89
N ARG A 3 -10.04 -12.24 10.94
CA ARG A 3 -8.79 -12.73 11.56
C ARG A 3 -8.28 -14.02 10.91
N ASP A 4 -8.87 -14.43 9.79
CA ASP A 4 -8.55 -15.67 9.10
C ASP A 4 -7.45 -15.45 8.03
N PRO A 5 -6.25 -16.02 8.21
CA PRO A 5 -5.20 -15.97 7.19
C PRO A 5 -5.63 -16.56 5.85
N ALA A 6 -6.49 -17.58 5.85
CA ALA A 6 -6.98 -18.19 4.61
C ALA A 6 -7.86 -17.21 3.82
N LEU A 7 -8.74 -16.47 4.51
CA LEU A 7 -9.54 -15.43 3.87
C LEU A 7 -8.66 -14.29 3.32
N LEU A 8 -7.62 -13.90 4.06
CA LEU A 8 -6.68 -12.89 3.59
C LEU A 8 -5.94 -13.34 2.32
N VAL A 9 -5.49 -14.60 2.28
CA VAL A 9 -4.87 -15.19 1.10
C VAL A 9 -5.86 -15.26 -0.07
N SER A 10 -7.11 -15.67 0.17
CA SER A 10 -8.15 -15.70 -0.86
C SER A 10 -8.37 -14.32 -1.47
N ASN A 11 -8.62 -13.30 -0.63
CA ASN A 11 -8.82 -11.93 -1.08
C ASN A 11 -7.61 -11.42 -1.88
N PHE A 12 -6.40 -11.74 -1.44
CA PHE A 12 -5.18 -11.36 -2.16
C PHE A 12 -5.10 -12.00 -3.53
N MET A 13 -5.40 -13.30 -3.64
CA MET A 13 -5.42 -14.01 -4.92
C MET A 13 -6.51 -13.50 -5.85
N ASP A 14 -7.68 -13.15 -5.33
CA ASP A 14 -8.79 -12.58 -6.12
C ASP A 14 -8.40 -11.20 -6.68
N ILE A 15 -7.83 -10.33 -5.85
CA ILE A 15 -7.32 -9.02 -6.29
C ILE A 15 -6.20 -9.18 -7.32
N LEU A 16 -5.27 -10.11 -7.10
CA LEU A 16 -4.18 -10.38 -8.03
C LEU A 16 -4.71 -10.92 -9.37
N GLY A 17 -5.71 -11.80 -9.34
CA GLY A 17 -6.38 -12.33 -10.52
C GLY A 17 -7.08 -11.23 -11.32
N PHE A 18 -7.88 -10.40 -10.64
CA PHE A 18 -8.50 -9.23 -11.25
C PHE A 18 -7.47 -8.31 -11.89
N LEU A 19 -6.39 -7.98 -11.17
CA LEU A 19 -5.35 -7.10 -11.67
C LEU A 19 -4.62 -7.70 -12.88
N SER A 20 -4.35 -9.00 -12.86
CA SER A 20 -3.70 -9.72 -13.96
C SER A 20 -4.54 -9.74 -15.24
N ILE A 21 -5.87 -9.66 -15.12
CA ILE A 21 -6.79 -9.61 -16.26
C ILE A 21 -6.94 -8.15 -16.74
N SER A 22 -7.29 -7.26 -15.81
CA SER A 22 -7.65 -5.87 -16.12
C SER A 22 -6.47 -5.00 -16.52
N TRP A 23 -5.25 -5.30 -16.05
CA TRP A 23 -4.06 -4.50 -16.32
C TRP A 23 -3.35 -4.87 -17.64
N ARG A 24 -3.85 -5.85 -18.41
CA ARG A 24 -3.20 -6.29 -19.66
C ARG A 24 -3.06 -5.20 -20.72
N HIS A 25 -3.98 -4.23 -20.73
CA HIS A 25 -4.03 -3.16 -21.74
C HIS A 25 -3.77 -1.77 -21.15
N LEU A 26 -3.34 -1.69 -19.90
CA LEU A 26 -3.03 -0.44 -19.21
C LEU A 26 -1.52 -0.24 -19.10
N LEU A 27 -1.07 1.01 -19.23
CA LEU A 27 0.31 1.38 -18.99
C LEU A 27 0.54 1.59 -17.49
N GLY A 28 1.72 1.21 -16.99
CA GLY A 28 2.13 1.44 -15.61
C GLY A 28 2.57 0.17 -14.89
N ARG A 29 2.89 0.31 -13.60
CA ARG A 29 3.32 -0.79 -12.73
C ARG A 29 2.27 -1.03 -11.66
N PRO A 30 1.43 -2.08 -11.80
CA PRO A 30 0.40 -2.36 -10.81
C PRO A 30 1.06 -2.63 -9.45
N THR A 31 0.55 -1.99 -8.40
CA THR A 31 1.04 -2.15 -7.03
C THR A 31 -0.08 -2.72 -6.17
N ILE A 32 0.21 -3.81 -5.45
CA ILE A 32 -0.71 -4.40 -4.47
C ILE A 32 -0.05 -4.28 -3.10
N THR A 33 -0.80 -3.74 -2.14
CA THR A 33 -0.36 -3.63 -0.75
C THR A 33 -1.15 -4.62 0.10
N LEU A 34 -0.43 -5.40 0.91
CA LEU A 34 -1.01 -6.29 1.89
C LEU A 34 -0.53 -5.87 3.28
N THR A 35 -1.46 -5.49 4.15
CA THR A 35 -1.14 -5.12 5.53
C THR A 35 -1.16 -6.36 6.40
N ALA A 36 0.02 -6.81 6.83
CA ALA A 36 0.13 -7.83 7.86
C ALA A 36 0.17 -7.18 9.25
N THR A 37 -0.66 -7.66 10.17
CA THR A 37 -0.72 -7.16 11.56
C THR A 37 -0.31 -8.25 12.55
N HIS A 38 -0.15 -7.89 13.83
CA HIS A 38 0.26 -8.82 14.89
C HIS A 38 -0.66 -10.05 15.01
N TRP A 39 -1.92 -9.95 14.61
CA TRP A 39 -2.87 -11.07 14.59
C TRP A 39 -2.49 -12.18 13.60
N LEU A 40 -1.67 -11.88 12.59
CA LEU A 40 -1.16 -12.86 11.61
C LEU A 40 0.17 -13.48 12.05
N ILE A 41 0.72 -13.03 13.19
CA ILE A 41 1.99 -13.49 13.73
C ILE A 41 1.69 -14.32 14.97
N ASP A 42 2.09 -15.59 14.94
CA ASP A 42 1.84 -16.52 16.04
C ASP A 42 2.67 -16.12 17.27
N ASN A 43 2.00 -15.74 18.37
CA ASN A 43 2.63 -15.42 19.65
C ASN A 43 3.78 -14.40 19.59
N ASN A 44 3.62 -13.33 18.78
CA ASN A 44 4.67 -12.33 18.51
C ASN A 44 5.98 -12.91 17.93
N LYS A 45 5.94 -14.14 17.41
CA LYS A 45 7.07 -14.79 16.74
C LYS A 45 6.78 -14.90 15.26
N VAL A 46 7.68 -14.34 14.45
CA VAL A 46 7.63 -14.48 13.00
C VAL A 46 7.81 -15.97 12.65
N PRO A 47 6.86 -16.60 11.94
CA PRO A 47 6.98 -18.01 11.56
C PRO A 47 8.24 -18.26 10.72
N LEU A 48 8.86 -19.43 10.90
CA LEU A 48 10.10 -19.80 10.18
C LEU A 48 9.93 -19.74 8.65
N ALA A 49 8.76 -20.13 8.14
CA ALA A 49 8.44 -20.06 6.72
C ALA A 49 8.49 -18.62 6.17
N MET A 50 8.04 -17.64 6.95
CA MET A 50 8.13 -16.22 6.58
C MET A 50 9.58 -15.76 6.56
N ILE A 51 10.39 -16.15 7.55
CA ILE A 51 11.84 -15.85 7.59
C ILE A 51 12.55 -16.42 6.36
N GLN A 52 12.28 -17.69 6.02
CA GLN A 52 12.86 -18.35 4.85
C GLN A 52 12.44 -17.64 3.54
N THR A 53 11.18 -17.22 3.45
CA THR A 53 10.66 -16.46 2.31
C THR A 53 11.38 -15.12 2.19
N MET A 54 11.53 -14.37 3.28
CA MET A 54 12.27 -13.11 3.29
C MET A 54 13.74 -13.29 2.87
N LYS A 55 14.39 -14.38 3.29
CA LYS A 55 15.76 -14.71 2.84
C LYS A 55 15.83 -14.97 1.33
N LYS A 56 14.84 -15.67 0.75
CA LYS A 56 14.73 -15.86 -0.71
C LYS A 56 14.48 -14.55 -1.44
N LEU A 57 13.59 -13.71 -0.94
CA LEU A 57 13.37 -12.38 -1.52
C LEU A 57 14.66 -11.54 -1.49
N LYS A 58 15.43 -11.62 -0.40
CA LYS A 58 16.72 -10.93 -0.26
C LYS A 58 17.79 -11.43 -1.23
N SER A 59 17.74 -12.68 -1.70
CA SER A 59 18.67 -13.15 -2.75
C SER A 59 18.36 -12.57 -4.13
N GLY A 60 17.28 -11.81 -4.28
CA GLY A 60 16.89 -11.15 -5.53
C GLY A 60 16.13 -12.05 -6.50
N TYR A 61 15.84 -13.30 -6.11
CA TYR A 61 15.11 -14.26 -6.93
C TYR A 61 14.18 -15.12 -6.08
N ILE A 62 12.95 -15.32 -6.57
CA ILE A 62 12.01 -16.30 -6.02
C ILE A 62 11.33 -17.04 -7.18
N ASN A 63 11.38 -18.37 -7.16
CA ASN A 63 10.83 -19.21 -8.24
C ASN A 63 11.25 -18.78 -9.65
N GLY A 64 12.53 -18.41 -9.83
CA GLY A 64 13.08 -17.93 -11.11
C GLY A 64 12.71 -16.50 -11.50
N THR A 65 11.86 -15.83 -10.72
CA THR A 65 11.47 -14.43 -10.94
C THR A 65 12.40 -13.49 -10.19
N ARG A 66 12.94 -12.47 -10.88
CA ARG A 66 13.76 -11.43 -10.26
C ARG A 66 12.89 -10.53 -9.39
N VAL A 67 13.30 -10.32 -8.15
CA VAL A 67 12.60 -9.48 -7.16
C VAL A 67 13.55 -8.50 -6.52
N ILE A 68 13.02 -7.41 -5.99
CA ILE A 68 13.75 -6.44 -5.19
C ILE A 68 13.09 -6.40 -3.82
N LEU A 69 13.88 -6.66 -2.78
CA LEU A 69 13.47 -6.45 -1.40
C LEU A 69 14.08 -5.13 -0.93
N GLY A 70 13.25 -4.23 -0.42
CA GLY A 70 13.67 -2.92 0.07
C GLY A 70 12.71 -2.41 1.14
N ASN A 71 13.01 -1.22 1.66
CA ASN A 71 12.14 -0.52 2.59
C ASN A 71 11.23 0.45 1.85
N LEU A 72 10.15 0.88 2.50
CA LEU A 72 9.25 1.90 1.93
C LEU A 72 9.99 3.21 1.62
N GLY A 73 10.99 3.58 2.42
CA GLY A 73 11.82 4.77 2.17
C GLY A 73 12.59 4.70 0.85
N ASP A 74 13.04 3.52 0.44
CA ASP A 74 13.74 3.32 -0.84
C ASP A 74 12.79 3.54 -2.02
N PHE A 75 11.52 3.15 -1.85
CA PHE A 75 10.46 3.41 -2.82
C PHE A 75 10.12 4.90 -2.90
N ILE A 76 9.94 5.56 -1.74
CA ILE A 76 9.60 6.99 -1.60
C ILE A 76 10.55 7.88 -2.40
N ASN A 77 11.87 7.64 -2.30
CA ASN A 77 12.89 8.44 -2.98
C ASN A 77 12.79 8.40 -4.53
N THR A 78 12.13 7.39 -5.08
CA THR A 78 11.99 7.21 -6.54
C THR A 78 10.55 7.33 -7.02
N SER A 79 9.61 7.54 -6.10
CA SER A 79 8.20 7.72 -6.41
C SER A 79 7.86 9.19 -6.60
N ALA A 80 6.95 9.49 -7.54
CA ALA A 80 6.30 10.78 -7.60
C ALA A 80 5.30 10.88 -6.44
N ILE A 81 5.70 11.50 -5.34
CA ILE A 81 4.85 11.74 -4.17
C ILE A 81 4.22 13.11 -4.32
N THR A 82 2.90 13.15 -4.16
CA THR A 82 2.14 14.39 -4.06
C THR A 82 1.47 14.39 -2.70
N ASP A 83 1.78 15.38 -1.86
CA ASP A 83 1.06 15.61 -0.61
C ASP A 83 -0.33 16.16 -0.93
N LEU A 84 -1.36 15.35 -0.65
CA LEU A 84 -2.75 15.76 -0.77
C LEU A 84 -3.18 16.45 0.52
N SER A 85 -3.22 17.79 0.51
CA SER A 85 -3.84 18.56 1.60
C SER A 85 -5.30 18.80 1.27
N PHE A 86 -6.19 18.11 1.99
CA PHE A 86 -7.64 18.30 1.84
C PHE A 86 -8.16 19.55 2.55
N LEU A 87 -7.34 20.12 3.45
CA LEU A 87 -7.69 21.33 4.18
C LEU A 87 -7.35 22.59 3.38
N GLY A 88 -6.28 22.56 2.58
CA GLY A 88 -5.84 23.71 1.80
C GLY A 88 -6.56 23.84 0.45
N SER A 89 -6.64 25.05 -0.08
CA SER A 89 -7.09 25.37 -1.45
C SER A 89 -5.97 25.11 -2.48
N GLN A 90 -5.37 23.91 -2.44
CA GLN A 90 -4.28 23.53 -3.34
C GLN A 90 -4.71 23.56 -4.82
N GLU A 91 -5.93 23.10 -5.14
CA GLU A 91 -6.46 23.10 -6.51
C GLU A 91 -6.71 24.52 -7.05
N ASP A 92 -6.99 25.48 -6.17
CA ASP A 92 -7.19 26.90 -6.53
C ASP A 92 -5.86 27.70 -6.55
N GLY A 93 -4.73 27.06 -6.25
CA GLY A 93 -3.42 27.71 -6.18
C GLY A 93 -3.15 28.49 -4.89
N TYR A 94 -3.95 28.28 -3.84
CA TYR A 94 -3.80 28.92 -2.52
C TYR A 94 -3.57 27.86 -1.42
N PRO A 95 -2.40 27.20 -1.38
CA PRO A 95 -2.13 26.12 -0.44
C PRO A 95 -2.20 26.54 1.03
N ASP A 96 -1.90 27.81 1.33
CA ASP A 96 -1.91 28.36 2.69
C ASP A 96 -3.31 28.81 3.16
N LYS A 97 -4.31 28.79 2.27
CA LYS A 97 -5.71 29.11 2.62
C LYS A 97 -6.52 27.84 2.76
N LEU A 98 -7.45 27.83 3.71
CA LEU A 98 -8.41 26.74 3.81
C LEU A 98 -9.29 26.69 2.57
N ASN A 99 -9.67 25.47 2.17
CA ASN A 99 -10.73 25.26 1.20
C ASN A 99 -12.02 25.96 1.70
N PRO A 100 -12.72 26.74 0.86
CA PRO A 100 -13.93 27.46 1.26
C PRO A 100 -14.98 26.57 1.94
N GLN A 101 -15.13 25.32 1.50
CA GLN A 101 -16.07 24.36 2.10
C GLN A 101 -15.66 23.96 3.51
N VAL A 102 -14.36 23.78 3.74
CA VAL A 102 -13.79 23.48 5.07
C VAL A 102 -13.94 24.70 5.97
N GLN A 103 -13.70 25.90 5.44
CA GLN A 103 -13.88 27.14 6.19
C GLN A 103 -15.34 27.34 6.63
N SER A 104 -16.31 27.21 5.72
CA SER A 104 -17.73 27.33 6.07
C SER A 104 -18.19 26.28 7.09
N TYR A 105 -17.70 25.04 6.97
CA TYR A 105 -18.01 23.99 7.94
C TYR A 105 -17.50 24.34 9.35
N LEU A 106 -16.26 24.84 9.43
CA LEU A 106 -15.66 25.26 10.70
C LEU A 106 -16.41 26.46 11.30
N GLU A 107 -16.82 27.43 10.49
CA GLU A 107 -17.61 28.59 10.94
C GLU A 107 -19.00 28.20 11.46
N GLU A 108 -19.61 27.11 10.97
CA GLU A 108 -20.90 26.62 11.46
C GLU A 108 -20.79 25.78 12.75
N HIS A 109 -19.64 25.14 13.00
CA HIS A 109 -19.50 24.10 14.03
C HIS A 109 -18.49 24.42 15.15
N LEU A 110 -17.84 25.59 15.10
CA LEU A 110 -17.00 26.17 16.18
C LEU A 110 -17.66 27.44 16.73
#